data_AF-S4P2H6-F1
#
_entry.id   AF-S4P2H6-F1
#
_cell.length_a   1.000
_cell.length_b   1.000
_cell.length_c   1.000
_cell.angle_alpha   90.00
_cell.angle_beta   90.00
_cell.angle_gamma   90.00
#
_symmetry.space_group_name_H-M   'P 1'
#
loop_
_entity.id
_entity.type
_entity.pdbx_description
1 polymer ?
#
loop_
_entity_poly.entity_id
_entity_poly.type
_entity_poly.pdbx_seq_one_letter_code
_entity_poly.pdbx_strand_id
1 'polypeptide(L)'
;MEEDKLAFVEKIIKDVQNVLTKLSELYAFDVVPMDNNYQNKSPVLYLENCLGLESWCVKHVYMYCYSELMDKYCIKPNRKSRKIPFSCERLIKLLNVTLLLNPEINSLWNKRREMTLQSLLDRTGELHFARLVLSRKPKCNEAFSYRRWLLEPILQDNALSVEVIGSLVNDEIMICNLASDKSPNNYHSWNHRTWLLNRLK
;
A
#
# COMPACT_ATOMS: atom_id res chain seq x y z
N MET A 1 -6.37 25.26 16.94
CA MET A 1 -6.88 23.95 17.44
C MET A 1 -7.15 22.95 16.32
N GLU A 2 -8.01 23.22 15.33
CA GLU A 2 -8.16 22.31 14.16
C GLU A 2 -6.96 22.36 13.23
N GLU A 3 -6.43 23.55 12.96
CA GLU A 3 -5.24 23.75 12.13
C GLU A 3 -4.00 23.04 12.70
N ASP A 4 -3.81 23.08 14.02
CA ASP A 4 -2.73 22.36 14.71
C ASP A 4 -2.86 20.83 14.55
N LYS A 5 -4.09 20.31 14.59
CA LYS A 5 -4.37 18.88 14.37
C LYS A 5 -4.07 18.48 12.93
N LEU A 6 -4.39 19.33 11.96
CA LEU A 6 -4.08 19.09 10.56
C LEU A 6 -2.57 19.11 10.30
N ALA A 7 -1.86 20.11 10.83
CA ALA A 7 -0.41 20.19 10.74
C ALA A 7 0.28 18.97 11.37
N PHE A 8 -0.27 18.47 12.49
CA PHE A 8 0.20 17.26 13.14
C PHE A 8 0.00 16.00 12.28
N VAL A 9 -1.17 15.81 11.68
CA VAL A 9 -1.44 14.67 10.78
C VAL A 9 -0.56 14.74 9.53
N GLU A 10 -0.36 15.91 8.95
CA GLU A 10 0.54 16.10 7.79
C GLU A 10 1.99 15.76 8.13
N LYS A 11 2.44 16.08 9.35
CA LYS A 11 3.75 15.65 9.84
C LYS A 11 3.84 14.12 9.92
N ILE A 12 2.83 13.43 10.46
CA ILE A 12 2.83 11.97 10.51
C ILE A 12 2.86 11.37 9.09
N ILE A 13 2.06 11.90 8.17
CA ILE A 13 2.07 11.45 6.78
C ILE A 13 3.47 11.62 6.21
N LYS A 14 4.10 12.78 6.40
CA LYS A 14 5.48 13.02 5.93
C LYS A 14 6.47 12.01 6.53
N ASP A 15 6.38 11.74 7.83
CA ASP A 15 7.26 10.78 8.50
C ASP A 15 7.08 9.35 7.95
N VAL A 16 5.84 8.91 7.72
CA VAL A 16 5.55 7.63 7.05
C VAL A 16 6.17 7.60 5.65
N GLN A 17 6.02 8.68 4.87
CA GLN A 17 6.57 8.74 3.51
C GLN A 17 8.10 8.72 3.51
N ASN A 18 8.75 9.34 4.49
CA ASN A 18 10.20 9.29 4.63
C ASN A 18 10.67 7.83 4.80
N VAL A 19 9.96 7.02 5.59
CA VAL A 19 10.27 5.59 5.73
C VAL A 19 9.98 4.84 4.42
N LEU A 20 8.88 5.15 3.74
CA LEU A 20 8.52 4.54 2.45
C LEU A 20 9.48 4.89 1.30
N THR A 21 10.40 5.84 1.45
CA THR A 21 11.47 6.04 0.45
C THR A 21 12.37 4.81 0.33
N LYS A 22 12.45 3.97 1.37
CA LYS A 22 13.19 2.71 1.42
C LYS A 22 12.30 1.49 1.20
N LEU A 23 11.25 1.62 0.40
CA LEU A 23 10.21 0.61 0.25
C LEU A 23 10.74 -0.79 -0.13
N SER A 24 11.80 -0.86 -0.93
CA SER A 24 12.44 -2.13 -1.33
C SER A 24 13.07 -2.89 -0.18
N GLU A 25 13.48 -2.19 0.88
CA GLU A 25 14.09 -2.79 2.07
C GLU A 25 13.05 -3.21 3.12
N LEU A 26 11.84 -2.65 3.05
CA LEU A 26 10.80 -2.85 4.07
C LEU A 26 10.25 -4.27 4.06
N TYR A 27 10.26 -4.88 5.25
CA TYR A 27 9.76 -6.23 5.47
C TYR A 27 8.28 -6.25 5.83
N ALA A 28 7.86 -5.42 6.79
CA ALA A 28 6.51 -5.43 7.31
C ALA A 28 6.00 -4.05 7.74
N PHE A 29 4.68 -3.89 7.72
CA PHE A 29 3.98 -2.75 8.30
C PHE A 29 3.03 -3.25 9.39
N ASP A 30 2.99 -2.58 10.55
CA ASP A 30 1.95 -2.85 11.55
C ASP A 30 1.54 -1.63 12.37
N VAL A 31 0.41 -1.74 13.07
CA VAL A 31 -0.07 -0.75 14.02
C VAL A 31 0.29 -1.22 15.42
N VAL A 32 1.09 -0.42 16.11
CA VAL A 32 1.59 -0.74 17.45
C VAL A 32 0.58 -0.25 18.50
N PRO A 33 0.07 -1.14 19.37
CA PRO A 33 -0.86 -0.75 20.43
C PRO A 33 -0.22 0.27 21.38
N MET A 34 -0.78 1.47 21.44
CA MET A 34 -0.42 2.56 22.33
C MET A 34 -1.65 3.43 22.59
N ASP A 35 -1.97 3.66 23.87
CA ASP A 35 -3.18 4.37 24.26
C ASP A 35 -3.07 5.89 24.07
N ASN A 36 -1.91 6.48 24.39
CA ASN A 36 -1.66 7.92 24.29
C ASN A 36 -0.20 8.22 24.00
N ASN A 37 0.04 9.41 23.45
CA ASN A 37 1.39 9.92 23.29
C ASN A 37 1.87 10.60 24.59
N TYR A 38 2.59 9.86 25.42
CA TYR A 38 3.15 10.38 26.68
C TYR A 38 4.50 11.10 26.49
N GLN A 39 5.05 11.11 25.28
CA GLN A 39 6.36 11.68 24.96
C GLN A 39 6.24 12.58 23.72
N ASN A 40 7.06 13.62 23.56
CA ASN A 40 7.06 14.41 22.32
C ASN A 40 7.81 13.68 21.18
N LYS A 41 7.39 12.45 20.87
CA LYS A 41 7.96 11.58 19.84
C LYS A 41 6.99 11.39 18.69
N SER A 42 7.54 11.13 17.51
CA SER A 42 6.74 10.77 16.33
C SER A 42 6.11 9.39 16.54
N PRO A 43 4.83 9.18 16.21
CA PRO A 43 4.18 7.87 16.29
C PRO A 43 4.62 6.92 15.17
N VAL A 44 5.45 7.38 14.24
CA VAL A 44 6.04 6.58 13.18
C VAL A 44 7.30 5.91 13.69
N LEU A 45 7.28 4.59 13.75
CA LEU A 45 8.37 3.76 14.22
C LEU A 45 9.04 3.08 13.03
N TYR A 46 10.36 2.99 13.06
CA TYR A 46 11.13 2.23 12.09
C TYR A 46 12.19 1.42 12.82
N LEU A 47 12.05 0.10 12.79
CA LEU A 47 12.92 -0.85 13.48
C LEU A 47 13.09 -2.09 12.60
N GLU A 48 14.33 -2.51 12.35
CA GLU A 48 14.63 -3.75 11.60
C GLU A 48 13.84 -3.88 10.29
N ASN A 49 13.83 -2.81 9.49
CA ASN A 49 13.08 -2.73 8.23
C ASN A 49 11.56 -2.92 8.36
N CYS A 50 11.01 -2.80 9.56
CA CYS A 50 9.58 -2.78 9.82
C CYS A 50 9.11 -1.35 10.09
N LEU A 51 8.02 -0.96 9.42
CA LEU A 51 7.34 0.31 9.67
C LEU A 51 6.22 0.06 10.69
N GLY A 52 6.28 0.76 11.82
CA GLY A 52 5.23 0.78 12.83
C GLY A 52 4.50 2.11 12.84
N LEU A 53 3.19 2.09 13.11
CA LEU A 53 2.43 3.29 13.42
C LEU A 53 1.67 3.09 14.73
N GLU A 54 1.87 3.98 15.71
CA GLU A 54 1.18 3.88 16.99
C GLU A 54 -0.35 4.06 16.84
N SER A 55 -1.13 3.24 17.56
CA SER A 55 -2.58 3.13 17.36
C SER A 55 -3.36 4.42 17.66
N TRP A 56 -2.90 5.23 18.62
CA TRP A 56 -3.60 6.45 19.03
C TRP A 56 -3.77 7.46 17.89
N CYS A 57 -2.83 7.52 16.92
CA CYS A 57 -2.92 8.46 15.80
C CYS A 57 -3.67 7.90 14.58
N VAL A 58 -3.87 6.58 14.51
CA VAL A 58 -4.42 5.89 13.32
C VAL A 58 -5.77 6.44 12.89
N LYS A 59 -6.70 6.63 13.84
CA LYS A 59 -8.04 7.16 13.53
C LYS A 59 -7.95 8.54 12.88
N HIS A 60 -7.13 9.42 13.43
CA HIS A 60 -6.99 10.80 12.94
C HIS A 60 -6.32 10.85 11.56
N VAL A 61 -5.23 10.10 11.39
CA VAL A 61 -4.50 10.01 10.12
C VAL A 61 -5.36 9.38 9.03
N TYR A 62 -6.03 8.27 9.33
CA TYR A 62 -6.90 7.58 8.39
C TYR A 62 -8.08 8.45 7.95
N MET A 63 -8.81 9.05 8.90
CA MET A 63 -9.97 9.89 8.58
C MET A 63 -9.57 11.08 7.71
N TYR A 64 -8.47 11.74 8.05
CA TYR A 64 -7.95 12.84 7.24
C TYR A 64 -7.59 12.39 5.82
N CYS A 65 -6.81 11.32 5.67
CA CYS A 65 -6.41 10.84 4.35
C CYS A 65 -7.61 10.37 3.51
N TYR A 66 -8.54 9.65 4.14
CA TYR A 66 -9.74 9.13 3.50
C TYR A 66 -10.67 10.26 3.06
N SER A 67 -10.95 11.25 3.91
CA SER A 67 -11.77 12.42 3.55
C SER A 67 -11.13 13.20 2.41
N GLU A 68 -9.83 13.48 2.48
CA GLU A 68 -9.12 14.19 1.41
C GLU A 68 -9.17 13.44 0.07
N LEU A 69 -9.05 12.11 0.09
CA LEU A 69 -9.23 11.29 -1.10
C LEU A 69 -10.70 11.30 -1.57
N MET A 70 -11.67 11.03 -0.70
CA MET A 70 -13.06 10.89 -1.13
C MET A 70 -13.66 12.21 -1.62
N ASP A 71 -13.47 13.30 -0.88
CA ASP A 71 -14.07 14.60 -1.17
C ASP A 71 -13.53 15.22 -2.46
N LYS A 72 -12.26 14.96 -2.77
CA LYS A 72 -11.55 15.60 -3.89
C LYS A 72 -11.37 14.69 -5.10
N TYR A 73 -11.35 13.37 -4.90
CA TYR A 73 -11.01 12.39 -5.94
C TYR A 73 -12.17 11.47 -6.35
N CYS A 74 -12.98 10.97 -5.39
CA CYS A 74 -14.03 9.99 -5.70
C CYS A 74 -15.41 10.59 -6.03
N ILE A 75 -15.68 11.84 -5.65
CA ILE A 75 -16.94 12.52 -6.01
C ILE A 75 -16.85 13.04 -7.46
N LYS A 76 -17.77 12.55 -8.31
CA LYS A 76 -17.95 13.00 -9.71
C LYS A 76 -18.05 14.53 -9.79
N PRO A 77 -17.59 15.15 -10.89
CA PRO A 77 -17.51 16.61 -11.05
C PRO A 77 -18.90 17.21 -11.27
N ASN A 78 -19.74 17.25 -10.24
CA ASN A 78 -20.92 18.09 -10.24
C ASN A 78 -20.78 19.14 -9.13
N ARG A 79 -20.74 20.39 -9.61
CA ARG A 79 -20.89 21.67 -8.89
C ARG A 79 -19.60 22.29 -8.31
N LYS A 80 -19.04 23.21 -9.11
CA LYS A 80 -18.49 24.52 -8.71
C LYS A 80 -17.45 24.57 -7.56
N SER A 81 -16.81 23.46 -7.19
CA SER A 81 -15.65 23.49 -6.28
C SER A 81 -14.41 23.87 -7.07
N ARG A 82 -13.70 24.90 -6.60
CA ARG A 82 -12.45 25.40 -7.17
C ARG A 82 -11.45 24.23 -7.23
N LYS A 83 -11.19 23.72 -8.44
CA LYS A 83 -10.18 22.68 -8.68
C LYS A 83 -8.80 23.25 -8.36
N ILE A 84 -8.32 23.08 -7.14
CA ILE A 84 -6.88 23.14 -6.88
C ILE A 84 -6.32 21.82 -7.46
N PRO A 85 -5.43 21.85 -8.46
CA PRO A 85 -4.80 20.64 -8.96
C PRO A 85 -4.08 19.95 -7.82
N PHE A 86 -4.44 18.69 -7.53
CA PHE A 86 -3.68 17.89 -6.59
C PHE A 86 -2.31 17.61 -7.21
N SER A 87 -1.21 17.85 -6.49
CA SER A 87 0.08 17.35 -6.96
C SER A 87 0.05 15.82 -6.95
N CYS A 88 0.57 15.19 -8.01
CA CYS A 88 0.61 13.73 -8.10
C CYS A 88 1.32 13.13 -6.87
N GLU A 89 2.37 13.81 -6.38
CA GLU A 89 3.07 13.43 -5.16
C GLU A 89 2.15 13.40 -3.93
N ARG A 90 1.34 14.44 -3.70
CA ARG A 90 0.42 14.45 -2.53
C ARG A 90 -0.58 13.30 -2.62
N LEU A 91 -1.06 13.00 -3.83
CA LEU A 91 -2.00 11.90 -4.06
C LEU A 91 -1.38 10.55 -3.71
N ILE A 92 -0.15 10.30 -4.17
CA ILE A 92 0.60 9.08 -3.85
C ILE A 92 0.74 8.93 -2.33
N LYS A 93 1.12 10.01 -1.62
CA LYS A 93 1.28 10.00 -0.17
C LYS A 93 -0.01 9.62 0.56
N LEU A 94 -1.15 10.19 0.13
CA LEU A 94 -2.46 9.86 0.69
C LEU A 94 -2.86 8.41 0.42
N LEU A 95 -2.70 7.95 -0.83
CA LEU A 95 -3.02 6.58 -1.22
C LEU A 95 -2.18 5.57 -0.43
N ASN A 96 -0.88 5.83 -0.28
CA ASN A 96 0.05 4.99 0.46
C ASN A 96 -0.43 4.78 1.91
N VAL A 97 -0.66 5.87 2.64
CA VAL A 97 -1.09 5.81 4.05
C VAL A 97 -2.47 5.16 4.17
N THR A 98 -3.42 5.53 3.31
CA THR A 98 -4.79 5.03 3.39
C THR A 98 -4.85 3.53 3.14
N LEU A 99 -4.14 3.02 2.13
CA LEU A 99 -4.14 1.59 1.79
C LEU A 99 -3.30 0.75 2.76
N LEU A 100 -2.26 1.30 3.39
CA LEU A 100 -1.57 0.61 4.48
C LEU A 100 -2.51 0.39 5.68
N LEU A 101 -3.36 1.38 5.98
CA LEU A 101 -4.31 1.31 7.10
C LEU A 101 -5.56 0.49 6.77
N ASN A 102 -6.14 0.69 5.58
CA ASN A 102 -7.35 0.02 5.11
C ASN A 102 -7.24 -0.36 3.61
N PRO A 103 -6.74 -1.57 3.30
CA PRO A 103 -6.52 -1.99 1.92
C PRO A 103 -7.78 -2.52 1.20
N GLU A 104 -8.93 -2.65 1.85
CA GLU A 104 -10.14 -3.25 1.23
C GLU A 104 -10.87 -2.28 0.29
N ILE A 105 -10.40 -1.02 0.18
CA ILE A 105 -11.03 0.01 -0.64
C ILE A 105 -10.59 -0.13 -2.10
N ASN A 106 -11.32 -0.92 -2.89
CA ASN A 106 -11.02 -1.21 -4.30
C ASN A 106 -10.85 0.07 -5.16
N SER A 107 -11.66 1.11 -4.94
CA SER A 107 -11.55 2.39 -5.66
C SER A 107 -10.16 3.03 -5.56
N LEU A 108 -9.44 2.85 -4.44
CA LEU A 108 -8.09 3.37 -4.27
C LEU A 108 -7.05 2.55 -5.04
N TRP A 109 -7.21 1.23 -5.10
CA TRP A 109 -6.40 0.36 -5.97
C TRP A 109 -6.61 0.66 -7.46
N ASN A 110 -7.85 0.98 -7.87
CA ASN A 110 -8.13 1.45 -9.22
C ASN A 110 -7.36 2.73 -9.54
N LYS A 111 -7.25 3.66 -8.59
CA LYS A 111 -6.42 4.85 -8.79
C LYS A 111 -4.93 4.50 -8.90
N ARG A 112 -4.41 3.59 -8.08
CA ARG A 112 -3.01 3.13 -8.25
C ARG A 112 -2.78 2.49 -9.62
N ARG A 113 -3.72 1.68 -10.13
CA ARG A 113 -3.68 1.15 -11.51
C ARG A 113 -3.58 2.27 -12.55
N GLU A 114 -4.45 3.27 -12.45
CA GLU A 114 -4.43 4.44 -13.35
C GLU A 114 -3.08 5.17 -13.33
N MET A 115 -2.52 5.40 -12.14
CA MET A 115 -1.23 6.07 -11.96
C MET A 115 -0.06 5.23 -12.48
N THR A 116 -0.12 3.91 -12.33
CA THR A 116 0.88 2.98 -12.89
C THR A 116 0.83 3.01 -14.42
N LEU A 117 -0.37 3.03 -15.02
CA LEU A 117 -0.53 3.16 -16.47
C LEU A 117 -0.03 4.51 -17.00
N GLN A 118 -0.17 5.57 -16.21
CA GLN A 118 0.38 6.91 -16.49
C GLN A 118 1.89 7.00 -16.20
N SER A 119 2.55 5.90 -15.82
CA SER A 119 3.98 5.87 -15.45
C SER A 119 4.36 6.80 -14.28
N LEU A 120 3.38 7.12 -13.42
CA LEU A 120 3.60 7.88 -12.18
C LEU A 120 4.02 6.99 -11.01
N LEU A 121 3.76 5.68 -11.11
CA LEU A 121 4.19 4.64 -10.18
C LEU A 121 4.88 3.54 -10.98
N ASP A 122 6.01 3.05 -10.49
CA ASP A 122 6.73 1.95 -11.11
C ASP A 122 6.14 0.59 -10.70
N ARG A 123 6.27 -0.41 -11.57
CA ARG A 123 5.70 -1.75 -11.27
C ARG A 123 6.41 -2.42 -10.11
N THR A 124 7.73 -2.27 -10.04
CA THR A 124 8.57 -2.90 -9.01
C THR A 124 8.26 -2.35 -7.62
N GLY A 125 8.21 -1.04 -7.43
CA GLY A 125 7.81 -0.42 -6.17
C GLY A 125 6.37 -0.77 -5.79
N GLU A 126 5.47 -0.86 -6.76
CA GLU A 126 4.09 -1.29 -6.49
C GLU A 126 3.98 -2.76 -6.03
N LEU A 127 4.85 -3.66 -6.52
CA LEU A 127 4.98 -5.02 -5.97
C LEU A 127 5.51 -4.97 -4.52
N HIS A 128 6.48 -4.12 -4.19
CA HIS A 128 6.92 -3.97 -2.80
C HIS A 128 5.82 -3.37 -1.91
N PHE A 129 5.06 -2.39 -2.42
CA PHE A 129 3.94 -1.79 -1.70
C PHE A 129 2.85 -2.82 -1.38
N ALA A 130 2.43 -3.62 -2.38
CA ALA A 130 1.43 -4.65 -2.18
C ALA A 130 1.93 -5.76 -1.21
N ARG A 131 3.23 -6.07 -1.21
CA ARG A 131 3.84 -6.98 -0.23
C ARG A 131 3.71 -6.39 1.19
N LEU A 132 4.04 -5.11 1.34
CA LEU A 132 3.94 -4.42 2.63
C LEU A 132 2.49 -4.42 3.17
N VAL A 133 1.50 -4.21 2.30
CA VAL A 133 0.08 -4.34 2.67
C VAL A 133 -0.27 -5.77 3.12
N LEU A 134 0.15 -6.79 2.36
CA LEU A 134 -0.12 -8.20 2.69
C LEU A 134 0.57 -8.63 3.99
N SER A 135 1.70 -8.01 4.35
CA SER A 135 2.36 -8.25 5.63
C SER A 135 1.46 -7.95 6.83
N ARG A 136 0.59 -6.94 6.72
CA ARG A 136 -0.39 -6.57 7.75
C ARG A 136 -1.73 -7.28 7.58
N LYS A 137 -2.21 -7.35 6.33
CA LYS A 137 -3.54 -7.88 5.97
C LYS A 137 -3.37 -9.06 5.01
N PRO A 138 -2.98 -10.25 5.53
CA PRO A 138 -2.60 -11.39 4.69
C PRO A 138 -3.76 -11.96 3.86
N LYS A 139 -5.01 -11.67 4.22
CA LYS A 139 -6.22 -12.11 3.49
C LYS A 139 -6.77 -11.06 2.51
N CYS A 140 -6.07 -9.93 2.31
CA CYS A 140 -6.58 -8.86 1.44
C CYS A 140 -6.59 -9.29 -0.03
N ASN A 141 -7.79 -9.54 -0.57
CA ASN A 141 -7.97 -9.97 -1.95
C ASN A 141 -7.64 -8.85 -2.94
N GLU A 142 -7.90 -7.59 -2.60
CA GLU A 142 -7.61 -6.42 -3.43
C GLU A 142 -6.11 -6.29 -3.67
N ALA A 143 -5.30 -6.50 -2.63
CA ALA A 143 -3.84 -6.50 -2.74
C ALA A 143 -3.36 -7.64 -3.66
N PHE A 144 -3.84 -8.88 -3.45
CA PHE A 144 -3.52 -9.99 -4.37
C PHE A 144 -3.98 -9.72 -5.80
N SER A 145 -5.18 -9.17 -5.99
CA SER A 145 -5.69 -8.84 -7.32
C SER A 145 -4.85 -7.77 -8.00
N TYR A 146 -4.37 -6.78 -7.24
CA TYR A 146 -3.48 -5.75 -7.77
C TYR A 146 -2.11 -6.34 -8.15
N ARG A 147 -1.55 -7.24 -7.32
CA ARG A 147 -0.33 -7.99 -7.67
C ARG A 147 -0.49 -8.76 -8.97
N ARG A 148 -1.56 -9.56 -9.12
CA ARG A 148 -1.83 -10.31 -10.36
C ARG A 148 -1.86 -9.39 -11.58
N TRP A 149 -2.51 -8.23 -11.45
CA TRP A 149 -2.57 -7.24 -12.52
C TRP A 149 -1.19 -6.67 -12.89
N LEU A 150 -0.31 -6.42 -11.91
CA LEU A 150 1.06 -5.96 -12.16
C LEU A 150 1.91 -7.03 -12.85
N LEU A 151 1.76 -8.29 -12.42
CA LEU A 151 2.57 -9.43 -12.85
C LEU A 151 2.15 -9.98 -14.21
N GLU A 152 0.85 -9.95 -14.56
CA GLU A 152 0.32 -10.50 -15.80
C GLU A 152 1.11 -10.05 -17.06
N PRO A 153 1.36 -8.74 -17.29
CA PRO A 153 2.15 -8.32 -18.45
C PRO A 153 3.63 -8.71 -18.35
N ILE A 154 4.19 -8.84 -17.14
CA ILE A 154 5.59 -9.21 -16.93
C ILE A 154 5.79 -10.69 -17.26
N LEU A 155 4.87 -11.54 -16.82
CA LEU A 155 4.93 -12.98 -17.06
C LEU A 155 4.65 -13.37 -18.52
N GLN A 156 3.96 -12.50 -19.27
CA GLN A 156 3.70 -12.69 -20.70
C GLN A 156 4.82 -12.11 -21.59
N ASP A 157 5.82 -11.44 -21.01
CA ASP A 157 6.91 -10.84 -21.77
C ASP A 157 7.98 -11.87 -22.12
N ASN A 158 7.94 -12.34 -23.38
CA ASN A 158 8.91 -13.30 -23.92
C ASN A 158 10.33 -12.75 -24.05
N ALA A 159 10.54 -11.45 -23.87
CA ALA A 159 11.87 -10.84 -23.91
C ALA A 159 12.64 -10.99 -22.59
N LEU A 160 11.96 -11.35 -21.49
CA LEU A 160 12.61 -11.52 -20.19
C LEU A 160 13.34 -12.86 -20.08
N SER A 161 14.48 -12.85 -19.41
CA SER A 161 15.25 -14.07 -19.16
C SER A 161 14.53 -15.00 -18.17
N VAL A 162 14.76 -16.30 -18.31
CA VAL A 162 14.25 -17.34 -17.40
C VAL A 162 14.69 -17.07 -15.96
N GLU A 163 15.88 -16.52 -15.75
CA GLU A 163 16.42 -16.16 -14.44
C GLU A 163 15.61 -15.06 -13.75
N VAL A 164 15.23 -14.02 -14.49
CA VAL A 164 14.40 -12.92 -13.97
C VAL A 164 13.01 -13.41 -13.61
N ILE A 165 12.40 -14.23 -14.48
CA ILE A 165 11.11 -14.86 -14.20
C ILE A 165 11.20 -15.77 -12.98
N GLY A 166 12.27 -16.57 -12.88
CA GLY A 166 12.51 -17.46 -11.74
C GLY A 166 12.62 -16.70 -10.41
N SER A 167 13.35 -15.57 -10.39
CA SER A 167 13.42 -14.69 -9.21
C SER A 167 12.05 -14.16 -8.82
N LEU A 168 11.28 -13.66 -9.79
CA LEU A 168 9.94 -13.12 -9.56
C LEU A 168 8.98 -14.18 -9.01
N VAL A 169 9.03 -15.39 -9.55
CA VAL A 169 8.23 -16.54 -9.08
C VAL A 169 8.60 -16.91 -7.65
N ASN A 170 9.91 -16.92 -7.31
CA ASN A 170 10.36 -17.17 -5.95
C ASN A 170 9.84 -16.11 -4.97
N ASP A 171 9.89 -14.84 -5.35
CA ASP A 171 9.35 -13.75 -4.54
C ASP A 171 7.84 -13.90 -4.29
N GLU A 172 7.07 -14.26 -5.32
CA GLU A 172 5.63 -14.51 -5.17
C GLU A 172 5.33 -15.72 -4.28
N ILE A 173 6.13 -16.78 -4.36
CA ILE A 173 6.01 -17.94 -3.46
C ILE A 173 6.28 -17.51 -2.01
N MET A 174 7.30 -16.68 -1.76
CA MET A 174 7.58 -16.16 -0.42
C MET A 174 6.43 -15.32 0.13
N ILE A 175 5.78 -14.51 -0.71
CA ILE A 175 4.61 -13.72 -0.31
C ILE A 175 3.42 -14.62 0.05
N CYS A 176 3.17 -15.67 -0.75
CA CYS A 176 2.14 -16.66 -0.44
C CYS A 176 2.40 -17.38 0.88
N ASN A 177 3.66 -17.74 1.16
CA ASN A 177 4.04 -18.35 2.45
C ASN A 177 3.81 -17.37 3.60
N LEU A 178 4.33 -16.14 3.50
CA LEU A 178 4.13 -15.08 4.49
C LEU A 178 2.65 -14.84 4.81
N ALA A 179 1.78 -14.83 3.79
CA ALA A 179 0.35 -14.66 3.97
C ALA A 179 -0.35 -15.88 4.58
N SER A 180 0.16 -17.09 4.31
CA SER A 180 -0.40 -18.35 4.83
C SER A 180 0.04 -18.61 6.26
N ASP A 181 1.28 -18.26 6.60
CA ASP A 181 1.84 -18.38 7.96
C ASP A 181 1.11 -17.46 8.95
N LYS A 182 0.76 -16.25 8.50
CA LYS A 182 0.00 -15.28 9.31
C LYS A 182 -1.50 -15.58 9.38
N SER A 183 -2.04 -16.44 8.52
CA SER A 183 -3.46 -16.75 8.51
C SER A 183 -3.74 -18.18 8.06
N PRO A 184 -4.10 -19.09 8.99
CA PRO A 184 -4.47 -20.45 8.64
C PRO A 184 -5.61 -20.49 7.60
N ASN A 185 -5.52 -21.46 6.68
CA ASN A 185 -6.49 -21.66 5.60
C ASN A 185 -6.72 -20.40 4.74
N ASN A 186 -5.64 -19.68 4.41
CA ASN A 186 -5.73 -18.49 3.57
C ASN A 186 -6.03 -18.85 2.10
N TYR A 187 -7.31 -18.91 1.75
CA TYR A 187 -7.75 -19.20 0.38
C TYR A 187 -7.16 -18.23 -0.65
N HIS A 188 -6.98 -16.94 -0.30
CA HIS A 188 -6.50 -15.93 -1.24
C HIS A 188 -5.03 -16.15 -1.62
N SER A 189 -4.17 -16.55 -0.68
CA SER A 189 -2.77 -16.88 -0.98
C SER A 189 -2.67 -18.14 -1.85
N TRP A 190 -3.42 -19.20 -1.52
CA TRP A 190 -3.45 -20.43 -2.33
C TRP A 190 -4.00 -20.18 -3.73
N ASN A 191 -5.07 -19.40 -3.87
CA ASN A 191 -5.61 -19.03 -5.17
C ASN A 191 -4.62 -18.20 -6.00
N HIS A 192 -3.89 -17.28 -5.36
CA HIS A 192 -2.81 -16.53 -6.01
C HIS A 192 -1.68 -17.45 -6.51
N ARG A 193 -1.27 -18.42 -5.68
CA ARG A 193 -0.27 -19.43 -6.06
C ARG A 193 -0.72 -20.29 -7.23
N THR A 194 -1.96 -20.76 -7.23
CA THR A 194 -2.55 -21.53 -8.35
C THR A 194 -2.61 -20.69 -9.63
N TRP A 195 -3.01 -19.41 -9.52
CA TRP A 195 -3.01 -18.49 -10.65
C TRP A 195 -1.60 -18.33 -11.24
N LEU A 196 -0.58 -18.15 -10.39
CA LEU A 196 0.81 -17.99 -10.84
C LEU A 196 1.29 -19.21 -11.62
N LEU A 197 1.06 -20.42 -11.09
CA LEU A 197 1.46 -21.67 -11.77
C LEU A 197 0.76 -21.88 -13.11
N ASN A 198 -0.49 -21.42 -13.25
CA ASN A 198 -1.20 -21.50 -14.52
C ASN A 198 -0.67 -20.53 -15.59
N ARG A 199 0.09 -19.50 -15.21
CA ARG A 199 0.71 -18.54 -16.12
C ARG A 199 2.11 -18.93 -16.58
N LEU A 200 2.73 -19.88 -15.88
CA LEU A 200 4.06 -20.41 -16.22
C LEU A 200 4.00 -21.64 -17.15
N LYS A 201 2.79 -22.04 -17.57
CA LYS A 201 2.57 -23.11 -18.55
C LYS A 201 2.62 -22.55 -19.96
#